data_AF-A0A9Q0N5R1-F1
#
_entry.id   AF-A0A9Q0N5R1-F1
#
_cell.length_a   1.000
_cell.length_b   1.000
_cell.length_c   1.000
_cell.angle_alpha   90.00
_cell.angle_beta   90.00
_cell.angle_gamma   90.00
#
_symmetry.space_group_name_H-M   'P 1'
#
loop_
_entity.id
_entity.type
_entity.pdbx_description
1 polymer ?
#
loop_
_entity_poly.entity_id
_entity_poly.type
_entity_poly.pdbx_seq_one_letter_code
_entity_poly.pdbx_strand_id
1 'polypeptide(L)'
;MSKMFKSAELPWLITFFQMFYNDKPVDWLLEHLIYTKVCNWEKDMKHCKQEKSKLWLHYKPSLFQHIGTTSSLKGKVQKLKDKQFGKIPAFYPHNNPAATVKSGITPYKGHTLQRAYLGESFFWGLLPQPGDLIEFAFNKPYNLRK
;
A
#
# COMPACT_ATOMS: atom_id res chain seq x y z
N MET A 1 -7.30 -3.53 3.87
CA MET A 1 -8.00 -4.47 2.98
C MET A 1 -8.20 -3.81 1.63
N SER A 2 -7.13 -3.56 0.89
CA SER A 2 -7.22 -3.00 -0.47
C SER A 2 -6.74 -4.08 -1.44
N LYS A 3 -7.50 -4.34 -2.50
CA LYS A 3 -7.15 -5.27 -3.57
C LYS A 3 -6.99 -4.46 -4.84
N MET A 4 -5.86 -4.61 -5.51
CA MET A 4 -5.56 -3.91 -6.76
C MET A 4 -5.98 -4.78 -7.94
N PHE A 5 -6.72 -4.19 -8.88
CA PHE A 5 -7.11 -4.81 -10.15
C PHE A 5 -6.57 -3.98 -11.29
N LYS A 6 -6.29 -4.61 -12.44
CA LYS A 6 -5.91 -3.85 -13.63
C LYS A 6 -7.12 -3.07 -14.13
N SER A 7 -6.93 -1.84 -14.58
CA SER A 7 -8.03 -1.01 -15.11
C SER A 7 -8.75 -1.68 -16.30
N ALA A 8 -8.04 -2.49 -17.08
CA ALA A 8 -8.64 -3.27 -18.17
C ALA A 8 -9.66 -4.32 -17.69
N GLU A 9 -9.59 -4.74 -16.42
CA GLU A 9 -10.49 -5.73 -15.83
C GLU A 9 -11.72 -5.08 -15.17
N LEU A 10 -11.75 -3.75 -15.02
CA LEU A 10 -12.85 -3.05 -14.36
C LEU A 10 -14.21 -3.25 -15.05
N PRO A 11 -14.35 -3.16 -16.38
CA PRO A 11 -15.67 -3.19 -17.01
C PRO A 11 -16.46 -4.44 -16.66
N TRP A 12 -15.85 -5.62 -16.77
CA TRP A 12 -16.55 -6.88 -16.48
C TRP A 12 -16.72 -7.12 -14.98
N LEU A 13 -15.77 -6.68 -14.14
CA LEU A 13 -15.87 -6.76 -12.68
C LEU A 13 -17.05 -5.94 -12.16
N ILE A 14 -17.23 -4.73 -12.68
CA ILE A 14 -18.35 -3.85 -12.35
C ILE A 14 -19.66 -4.48 -12.80
N THR A 15 -19.74 -4.99 -14.03
CA THR A 15 -20.94 -5.69 -14.52
C THR A 15 -21.31 -6.87 -13.63
N PHE A 16 -20.34 -7.68 -13.22
CA PHE A 16 -20.59 -8.80 -12.31
C PHE A 16 -21.16 -8.32 -10.95
N PHE A 17 -20.60 -7.26 -10.37
CA PHE A 17 -21.15 -6.71 -9.12
C PHE A 17 -22.56 -6.13 -9.31
N GLN A 18 -22.82 -5.44 -10.41
CA GLN A 18 -24.16 -4.91 -10.70
C GLN A 18 -25.21 -6.02 -10.85
N MET A 19 -24.82 -7.19 -11.34
CA MET A 19 -25.75 -8.33 -11.45
C MET A 19 -26.14 -8.91 -10.10
N PHE A 20 -25.26 -8.90 -9.09
CA PHE A 20 -25.43 -9.68 -7.86
C PHE A 20 -25.36 -8.87 -6.54
N TYR A 21 -25.31 -7.53 -6.60
CA TYR A 21 -25.10 -6.68 -5.41
C TYR A 21 -26.19 -6.83 -4.34
N ASN A 22 -27.42 -7.17 -4.73
CA ASN A 22 -28.53 -7.39 -3.80
C ASN A 22 -28.53 -8.79 -3.17
N ASP A 23 -27.89 -9.77 -3.82
CA ASP A 23 -27.96 -11.17 -3.40
C ASP A 23 -26.90 -11.51 -2.35
N LYS A 24 -25.71 -10.91 -2.47
CA LYS A 24 -24.57 -11.18 -1.59
C LYS A 24 -23.72 -9.93 -1.34
N PRO A 25 -23.07 -9.85 -0.17
CA PRO A 25 -22.06 -8.82 0.09
C PRO A 25 -20.94 -8.82 -0.94
N VAL A 26 -20.41 -7.65 -1.26
CA VAL A 26 -19.34 -7.46 -2.27
C VAL A 26 -18.11 -8.33 -2.02
N ASP A 27 -17.73 -8.56 -0.77
CA ASP A 27 -16.59 -9.41 -0.42
C ASP A 27 -16.79 -10.87 -0.89
N TRP A 28 -18.01 -11.40 -0.77
CA TRP A 28 -18.37 -12.74 -1.20
C TRP A 28 -18.46 -12.84 -2.71
N LEU A 29 -19.04 -11.82 -3.35
CA LEU A 29 -19.06 -11.73 -4.81
C LEU A 29 -17.64 -11.76 -5.37
N LEU A 30 -16.74 -10.99 -4.77
CA LEU A 30 -15.35 -10.96 -5.21
C LEU A 30 -14.64 -12.29 -4.98
N GLU A 31 -14.88 -12.96 -3.85
CA GLU A 31 -14.33 -14.29 -3.60
C GLU A 31 -14.82 -15.34 -4.60
N HIS A 32 -16.12 -15.33 -4.92
CA HIS A 32 -16.70 -16.23 -5.92
C HIS A 32 -16.13 -15.97 -7.31
N LEU A 33 -16.05 -14.71 -7.73
CA LEU A 33 -15.47 -14.34 -9.01
C LEU A 33 -14.03 -14.85 -9.16
N ILE A 34 -13.20 -14.67 -8.13
CA ILE A 34 -11.83 -15.19 -8.13
C ILE A 34 -11.82 -16.72 -8.11
N TYR A 35 -12.70 -17.36 -7.34
CA TYR A 35 -12.83 -18.82 -7.34
C TYR A 35 -13.15 -19.36 -8.73
N THR A 36 -14.18 -18.82 -9.38
CA THR A 36 -14.62 -19.25 -10.71
C THR A 36 -13.56 -19.03 -11.79
N LYS A 37 -12.74 -17.98 -11.67
CA LYS A 37 -11.70 -17.67 -12.67
C LYS A 37 -10.43 -18.52 -12.52
N VAL A 38 -10.12 -18.97 -11.30
CA VAL A 38 -8.79 -19.46 -10.94
C VAL A 38 -8.79 -20.93 -10.54
N CYS A 39 -9.87 -21.39 -9.92
CA CYS A 39 -9.95 -22.75 -9.41
C CYS A 39 -10.52 -23.68 -10.47
N ASN A 40 -9.71 -24.67 -10.86
CA ASN A 40 -10.17 -25.77 -11.70
C ASN A 40 -10.95 -26.77 -10.83
N TRP A 41 -12.15 -27.14 -11.27
CA TRP A 41 -13.04 -28.09 -10.60
C TRP A 41 -12.51 -29.54 -10.62
N GLU A 42 -11.64 -29.88 -11.56
CA GLU A 42 -10.99 -31.20 -11.67
C GLU A 42 -9.80 -31.36 -10.71
N LYS A 43 -9.35 -30.27 -10.08
CA LYS A 43 -8.17 -30.25 -9.22
C LYS A 43 -8.53 -30.05 -7.77
N ASP A 44 -7.66 -30.55 -6.90
CA ASP A 44 -7.83 -30.42 -5.45
C ASP A 44 -7.87 -28.98 -4.95
N MET A 45 -8.57 -28.79 -3.84
CA MET A 45 -8.71 -27.51 -3.15
C MET A 45 -7.36 -26.87 -2.76
N LYS A 46 -6.32 -27.69 -2.53
CA LYS A 46 -4.95 -27.20 -2.29
C LYS A 46 -4.39 -26.43 -3.49
N HIS A 47 -4.63 -26.93 -4.70
CA HIS A 47 -4.20 -26.27 -5.93
C HIS A 47 -4.94 -24.93 -6.11
N CYS A 48 -6.27 -24.93 -5.92
CA CYS A 48 -7.07 -23.70 -5.94
C CYS A 48 -6.55 -22.64 -4.95
N LYS A 49 -6.20 -23.03 -3.72
CA LYS A 49 -5.61 -22.09 -2.73
C LYS A 49 -4.26 -21.54 -3.17
N GLN A 50 -3.40 -22.37 -3.76
CA GLN A 50 -2.09 -21.94 -4.28
C GLN A 50 -2.26 -20.93 -5.42
N GLU A 51 -3.10 -21.23 -6.41
CA GLU A 51 -3.35 -20.32 -7.54
C GLU A 51 -3.99 -19.00 -7.07
N LYS A 52 -4.95 -19.06 -6.14
CA LYS A 52 -5.52 -17.85 -5.51
C LYS A 52 -4.43 -17.01 -4.82
N SER A 53 -3.48 -17.64 -4.13
CA SER A 53 -2.41 -16.92 -3.42
C SER A 53 -1.44 -16.19 -4.35
N LYS A 54 -1.28 -16.65 -5.60
CA LYS A 54 -0.46 -15.96 -6.62
C LYS A 54 -1.10 -14.65 -7.07
N LEU A 55 -2.44 -14.59 -7.09
CA LEU A 55 -3.19 -13.39 -7.47
C LEU A 55 -3.42 -12.46 -6.28
N TRP A 56 -3.62 -13.02 -5.09
CA TRP A 56 -3.70 -12.27 -3.85
C TRP A 56 -2.31 -12.00 -3.28
N LEU A 57 -1.65 -11.01 -3.86
CA LEU A 57 -0.42 -10.44 -3.32
C LEU A 57 -0.67 -9.92 -1.90
N HIS A 58 -0.19 -10.68 -0.92
CA HIS A 58 -0.23 -10.30 0.48
C HIS A 58 1.15 -9.82 0.90
N TYR A 59 1.24 -8.53 1.24
CA TYR A 59 2.42 -7.98 1.88
C TYR A 59 2.38 -8.27 3.39
N LYS A 60 3.46 -8.78 3.95
CA LYS A 60 3.62 -9.02 5.39
C LYS A 60 4.82 -8.21 5.91
N PRO A 61 4.68 -7.45 7.00
CA PRO A 61 3.48 -7.27 7.82
C PRO A 61 2.44 -6.40 7.09
N SER A 62 1.18 -6.36 7.54
CA SER A 62 0.21 -5.43 6.95
C SER A 62 0.75 -3.99 6.96
N LEU A 63 0.68 -3.27 5.84
CA LEU A 63 1.09 -1.87 5.77
C LEU A 63 0.16 -0.93 6.54
N PHE A 64 -1.12 -1.32 6.65
CA PHE A 64 -2.14 -0.54 7.33
C PHE A 64 -2.82 -1.41 8.39
N GLN A 65 -3.02 -0.86 9.58
CA GLN A 65 -3.83 -1.47 10.63
C GLN A 65 -5.00 -0.55 10.94
N HIS A 66 -6.20 -1.12 10.95
CA HIS A 66 -7.38 -0.39 11.40
C HIS A 66 -7.25 -0.09 12.89
N ILE A 67 -7.41 1.19 13.27
CA ILE A 67 -7.25 1.67 14.65
C ILE A 67 -8.60 1.77 15.38
N GLY A 68 -9.72 1.89 14.65
CA GLY A 68 -11.06 1.96 15.24
C GLY A 68 -11.57 0.62 15.79
N THR A 69 -12.17 0.64 16.98
CA THR A 69 -12.80 -0.55 17.61
C THR A 69 -14.31 -0.63 17.33
N THR A 70 -14.90 0.48 16.90
CA THR A 70 -16.32 0.61 16.56
C THR A 70 -16.53 0.33 15.07
N SER A 71 -17.34 -0.67 14.76
CA SER A 71 -17.82 -0.92 13.39
C SER A 71 -19.09 -0.10 13.11
N SER A 72 -19.33 0.21 11.84
CA SER A 72 -20.62 0.72 11.36
C SER A 72 -21.77 -0.29 11.50
N LEU A 73 -21.46 -1.59 11.65
CA LEU A 73 -22.47 -2.60 12.00
C LEU A 73 -22.77 -2.58 13.51
N LYS A 74 -24.05 -2.41 13.84
CA LYS A 74 -24.55 -2.36 15.21
C LYS A 74 -24.12 -3.62 15.99
N GLY A 75 -23.41 -3.39 17.10
CA GLY A 75 -22.95 -4.45 18.01
C GLY A 75 -21.65 -5.16 17.61
N LYS A 76 -21.02 -4.81 16.47
CA LYS A 76 -19.78 -5.46 16.03
C LYS A 76 -18.55 -4.69 16.53
N VAL A 77 -17.92 -5.20 17.58
CA VAL A 77 -16.63 -4.67 18.07
C VAL A 77 -15.49 -5.32 17.28
N GLN A 78 -14.68 -4.50 16.60
CA GLN A 78 -13.56 -4.99 15.81
C GLN A 78 -12.28 -5.08 16.66
N LYS A 79 -11.97 -6.28 17.17
CA LYS A 79 -10.77 -6.55 17.98
C LYS A 79 -9.60 -7.12 17.17
N LEU A 80 -9.79 -7.38 15.87
CA LEU A 80 -8.76 -7.98 15.02
C LEU A 80 -7.61 -6.99 14.77
N LYS A 81 -6.43 -7.35 15.29
CA LYS A 81 -5.15 -6.72 14.98
C LYS A 81 -4.22 -7.74 14.37
N ASP A 82 -3.47 -7.33 13.36
CA ASP A 82 -2.38 -8.15 12.84
C ASP A 82 -1.28 -8.26 13.93
N LYS A 83 -0.97 -9.50 14.32
CA LYS A 83 0.00 -9.83 15.37
C LYS A 83 1.42 -9.37 15.04
N GLN A 84 1.73 -9.15 13.77
CA GLN A 84 3.05 -8.72 13.29
C GLN A 84 3.10 -7.21 12.97
N PHE A 85 1.98 -6.50 13.07
CA PHE A 85 1.92 -5.07 12.81
C PHE A 85 2.80 -4.30 13.80
N GLY A 86 3.71 -3.45 13.29
CA GLY A 86 4.65 -2.67 14.10
C GLY A 86 5.78 -3.46 14.75
N LYS A 87 5.86 -4.79 14.56
CA LYS A 87 6.98 -5.62 15.07
C LYS A 87 8.18 -5.66 14.15
N ILE A 88 8.00 -5.29 12.89
CA ILE A 88 9.06 -5.24 11.88
C ILE A 88 9.34 -3.76 11.63
N PRO A 89 10.61 -3.33 11.55
CA PRO A 89 10.96 -1.95 11.23
C PRO A 89 10.31 -1.56 9.89
N ALA A 90 9.41 -0.58 9.92
CA ALA A 90 8.78 -0.06 8.70
C ALA A 90 9.73 0.86 7.91
N PHE A 91 10.85 1.24 8.53
CA PHE A 91 11.82 2.17 7.98
C PHE A 91 13.20 1.50 7.96
N TYR A 92 13.78 1.47 6.77
CA TYR A 92 15.16 1.07 6.55
C TYR A 92 15.92 2.31 6.06
N PRO A 93 16.91 2.80 6.82
CA PRO A 93 17.69 3.96 6.41
C PRO A 93 18.43 3.63 5.11
N HIS A 94 18.29 4.49 4.13
CA HIS A 94 19.08 4.41 2.91
C HIS A 94 20.45 5.05 3.14
N ASN A 95 21.43 4.67 2.32
CA ASN A 95 22.77 5.25 2.35
C ASN A 95 23.00 6.04 1.07
N ASN A 96 22.71 7.35 1.13
CA ASN A 96 22.92 8.24 0.00
C ASN A 96 24.38 8.73 -0.04
N PRO A 97 24.92 9.03 -1.23
CA PRO A 97 26.22 9.70 -1.34
C PRO A 97 26.18 11.09 -0.69
N ALA A 98 27.35 11.68 -0.40
CA ALA A 98 27.39 13.02 0.18
C ALA A 98 26.88 14.08 -0.81
N ALA A 99 25.83 14.80 -0.41
CA ALA A 99 25.28 15.94 -1.14
C ALA A 99 24.80 17.03 -0.19
N THR A 100 24.87 18.27 -0.66
CA THR A 100 24.16 19.40 -0.03
C THR A 100 22.73 19.39 -0.54
N VAL A 101 21.75 19.24 0.34
CA VAL A 101 20.33 19.25 -0.04
C VAL A 101 19.64 20.52 0.43
N LYS A 102 18.85 21.12 -0.45
CA LYS A 102 18.08 22.34 -0.16
C LYS A 102 16.64 22.17 -0.62
N SER A 103 15.73 22.82 0.08
CA SER A 103 14.34 22.92 -0.34
C SER A 103 13.83 24.34 -0.13
N GLY A 104 13.11 24.88 -1.11
CA GLY A 104 12.28 26.07 -0.94
C GLY A 104 11.02 25.78 -0.10
N ILE A 105 10.61 24.51 -0.02
CA ILE A 105 9.42 24.11 0.72
C ILE A 105 9.73 24.16 2.23
N THR A 106 8.94 24.95 2.96
CA THR A 106 9.08 25.06 4.42
C THR A 106 8.80 23.71 5.09
N PRO A 107 9.74 23.16 5.87
CA PRO A 107 9.53 21.89 6.57
C PRO A 107 8.50 22.05 7.70
N TYR A 108 7.61 21.08 7.80
CA TYR A 108 6.69 20.94 8.92
C TYR A 108 7.41 20.31 10.11
N LYS A 109 7.50 21.07 11.21
CA LYS A 109 8.22 20.68 12.43
C LYS A 109 9.68 20.33 12.10
N GLY A 110 10.21 19.25 12.69
CA GLY A 110 11.57 18.78 12.47
C GLY A 110 11.77 17.88 11.25
N HIS A 111 10.78 17.71 10.37
CA HIS A 111 10.85 16.78 9.24
C HIS A 111 11.50 17.43 8.00
N THR A 112 12.80 17.74 8.11
CA THR A 112 13.56 18.44 7.07
C THR A 112 14.03 17.54 5.94
N LEU A 113 14.31 18.12 4.77
CA LEU A 113 14.84 17.39 3.60
C LEU A 113 16.19 16.72 3.92
N GLN A 114 17.05 17.38 4.70
CA GLN A 114 18.33 16.84 5.13
C GLN A 114 18.18 15.54 5.92
N ARG A 115 17.24 15.49 6.87
CA ARG A 115 16.98 14.27 7.67
C ARG A 115 16.42 13.15 6.81
N ALA A 116 15.60 13.50 5.82
CA ALA A 116 15.13 12.55 4.83
C ALA A 116 16.29 11.98 4.02
N TYR A 117 17.19 12.83 3.52
CA TYR A 117 18.33 12.43 2.69
C TYR A 117 19.38 11.59 3.43
N LEU A 118 19.57 11.84 4.73
CA LEU A 118 20.47 11.05 5.57
C LEU A 118 19.84 9.72 6.03
N GLY A 119 18.58 9.47 5.69
CA GLY A 119 17.86 8.30 6.19
C GLY A 119 17.63 8.36 7.71
N GLU A 120 17.60 9.54 8.34
CA GLU A 120 17.25 9.66 9.76
C GLU A 120 15.73 9.66 9.98
N SER A 121 14.99 10.17 8.99
CA SER A 121 13.53 10.31 9.04
C SER A 121 12.98 10.50 7.62
N PHE A 122 11.85 11.19 7.49
CA PHE A 122 11.20 11.58 6.24
C PHE A 122 11.09 13.10 6.13
N PHE A 123 10.83 13.58 4.91
CA PHE A 123 10.54 14.98 4.65
C PHE A 123 9.03 15.21 4.71
N TRP A 124 8.60 16.22 5.46
CA TRP A 124 7.21 16.66 5.48
C TRP A 124 7.22 18.17 5.28
N GLY A 125 6.83 18.63 4.10
CA GLY A 125 6.72 20.05 3.78
C GLY A 125 5.31 20.59 4.00
N LEU A 126 5.20 21.90 4.17
CA LEU A 126 3.96 22.65 3.98
C LEU A 126 3.59 22.71 2.49
N LEU A 127 2.46 23.35 2.18
CA LEU A 127 1.95 23.49 0.81
C LEU A 127 3.01 24.15 -0.09
N PRO A 128 3.53 23.45 -1.12
CA PRO A 128 4.52 24.01 -2.05
C PRO A 128 3.97 25.24 -2.78
N GLN A 129 4.81 26.26 -2.96
CA GLN A 129 4.49 27.47 -3.70
C GLN A 129 5.12 27.47 -5.10
N PRO A 130 4.58 28.26 -6.05
CA PRO A 130 5.24 28.46 -7.34
C PRO A 130 6.68 28.95 -7.15
N GLY A 131 7.64 28.22 -7.73
CA GLY A 131 9.07 28.52 -7.62
C GLY A 131 9.81 27.75 -6.52
N ASP A 132 9.12 26.99 -5.67
CA ASP A 132 9.78 26.09 -4.73
C ASP A 132 10.54 24.98 -5.47
N LEU A 133 11.81 24.81 -5.11
CA LEU A 133 12.68 23.77 -5.65
C LEU A 133 13.16 22.83 -4.55
N ILE A 134 13.46 21.59 -4.96
CA ILE A 134 14.21 20.62 -4.16
C ILE A 134 15.51 20.38 -4.92
N GLU A 135 16.62 20.74 -4.31
CA GLU A 135 17.94 20.69 -4.94
C GLU A 135 18.84 19.70 -4.22
N PHE A 136 19.54 18.88 -4.99
CA PHE A 136 20.56 17.95 -4.51
C PHE A 136 21.87 18.28 -5.23
N ALA A 137 22.81 18.90 -4.52
CA ALA A 137 24.13 19.23 -5.06
C ALA A 137 25.17 18.23 -4.54
N PHE A 138 25.57 17.28 -5.39
CA PHE A 138 26.58 16.28 -5.05
C PHE A 138 27.98 16.88 -5.10
N ASN A 139 28.79 16.63 -4.07
CA ASN A 139 30.14 17.21 -3.98
C ASN A 139 31.11 16.57 -4.98
N LYS A 140 30.80 15.36 -5.47
CA LYS A 140 31.57 14.63 -6.47
C LYS A 140 30.60 14.13 -7.56
N PRO A 141 31.04 14.03 -8.82
CA PRO A 141 30.26 13.37 -9.86
C PRO A 141 29.87 11.97 -9.40
N TYR A 142 28.57 11.67 -9.40
CA TYR A 142 28.05 10.38 -8.98
C TYR A 142 27.26 9.75 -10.12
N ASN A 143 27.56 8.48 -10.42
CA ASN A 143 26.84 7.75 -11.46
C ASN A 143 25.47 7.35 -10.93
N LEU A 144 24.42 7.97 -11.47
CA LEU A 144 23.04 7.56 -11.22
C LEU A 144 22.78 6.25 -11.97
N ARG A 145 22.48 5.18 -11.23
CA ARG A 145 22.01 3.93 -11.83
C ARG A 145 20.53 4.12 -12.23
N LYS A 146 20.19 3.71 -13.45
CA LYS A 146 18.82 3.62 -13.94
C LYS A 146 18.12 2.39 -13.40
#